data_AF-I0SEV2-F1
#
_entry.id   AF-I0SEV2-F1
#
_cell.length_a   1.000
_cell.length_b   1.000
_cell.length_c   1.000
_cell.angle_alpha   90.00
_cell.angle_beta   90.00
_cell.angle_gamma   90.00
#
_symmetry.space_group_name_H-M   'P 1'
#
loop_
_entity.id
_entity.type
_entity.pdbx_description
1 polymer ?
#
loop_
_entity_poly.entity_id
_entity_poly.type
_entity_poly.pdbx_seq_one_letter_code
_entity_poly.pdbx_strand_id
1 'polypeptide(L)'
;MATNTLHDLHFELERSIARRVDSKLIGYQVSLSDGFYNKYTKLWDKTYSFDFVTEHRSFYTQLTKRCVYDVLGDSQKKIDRKAIAKQMAELEALVDIAESKEEFQNFFEKKYSLKFPDLNDCIYQKKKELSDFDKKLWIAMHYNPRKDEGE
;
A
#
# COMPACT_ATOMS: atom_id res chain seq x y z
N MET A 1 -27.31 -0.98 -7.56
CA MET A 1 -26.48 -2.20 -7.64
C MET A 1 -25.37 -2.05 -6.61
N ALA A 2 -25.43 -2.75 -5.47
CA ALA A 2 -24.62 -2.44 -4.28
C ALA A 2 -23.88 -3.67 -3.72
N THR A 3 -23.63 -4.69 -4.54
CA THR A 3 -23.04 -5.98 -4.11
C THR A 3 -21.56 -6.13 -4.45
N ASN A 4 -20.94 -5.19 -5.18
CA ASN A 4 -19.62 -5.40 -5.78
C ASN A 4 -18.47 -4.66 -5.08
N THR A 5 -18.70 -3.82 -4.09
CA THR A 5 -17.63 -2.95 -3.52
C THR A 5 -16.50 -3.73 -2.86
N LEU A 6 -16.80 -4.81 -2.12
CA LEU A 6 -15.79 -5.66 -1.49
C LEU A 6 -15.02 -6.50 -2.52
N HIS A 7 -15.75 -7.07 -3.48
CA HIS A 7 -15.15 -7.86 -4.55
C HIS A 7 -14.23 -7.01 -5.43
N ASP A 8 -14.65 -5.79 -5.77
CA ASP A 8 -13.85 -4.85 -6.56
C ASP A 8 -12.62 -4.37 -5.78
N LEU A 9 -12.74 -4.17 -4.46
CA LEU A 9 -11.63 -3.87 -3.56
C LEU A 9 -10.61 -5.01 -3.52
N HIS A 10 -11.08 -6.24 -3.31
CA HIS A 10 -10.23 -7.44 -3.32
C HIS A 10 -9.52 -7.58 -4.67
N PHE A 11 -10.24 -7.42 -5.77
CA PHE A 11 -9.68 -7.49 -7.10
C PHE A 11 -8.57 -6.45 -7.34
N GLU A 12 -8.77 -5.18 -6.96
CA GLU A 12 -7.73 -4.16 -7.11
C GLU A 12 -6.54 -4.38 -6.18
N LEU A 13 -6.77 -4.89 -4.97
CA LEU A 13 -5.70 -5.26 -4.05
C LEU A 13 -4.86 -6.42 -4.61
N GLU A 14 -5.52 -7.48 -5.09
CA GLU A 14 -4.86 -8.61 -5.78
C GLU A 14 -4.03 -8.11 -6.96
N ARG A 15 -4.61 -7.26 -7.82
CA ARG A 15 -3.95 -6.66 -8.98
C ARG A 15 -2.71 -5.86 -8.59
N SER A 16 -2.76 -5.16 -7.44
CA SER A 16 -1.64 -4.39 -6.93
C SER A 16 -0.49 -5.30 -6.50
N ILE A 17 -0.79 -6.35 -5.73
CA ILE A 17 0.20 -7.27 -5.16
C ILE A 17 0.82 -8.19 -6.22
N ALA A 18 0.03 -8.65 -7.20
CA ALA A 18 0.46 -9.59 -8.24
C ALA A 18 1.62 -9.08 -9.12
N ARG A 19 1.90 -7.78 -9.10
CA ARG A 19 3.04 -7.19 -9.82
C ARG A 19 4.40 -7.61 -9.26
N ARG A 20 4.48 -8.07 -8.01
CA ARG A 20 5.76 -8.34 -7.34
C ARG A 20 5.83 -9.69 -6.63
N VAL A 21 4.78 -10.50 -6.72
CA VAL A 21 4.64 -11.75 -5.96
C VAL A 21 3.95 -12.83 -6.79
N ASP A 22 4.23 -14.11 -6.52
CA ASP A 22 3.59 -15.25 -7.19
C ASP A 22 2.06 -15.21 -7.06
N SER A 23 1.41 -15.06 -8.21
CA SER A 23 -0.04 -14.91 -8.39
C SER A 23 -0.91 -16.01 -7.79
N LYS A 24 -0.40 -17.23 -7.59
CA LYS A 24 -1.26 -18.40 -7.28
C LYS A 24 -1.93 -18.36 -5.91
N LEU A 25 -1.34 -17.65 -4.95
CA LEU A 25 -1.83 -17.61 -3.56
C LEU A 25 -2.36 -16.24 -3.13
N ILE A 26 -2.28 -15.24 -4.02
CA ILE A 26 -2.65 -13.86 -3.70
C ILE A 26 -4.14 -13.75 -3.41
N GLY A 27 -5.02 -14.34 -4.22
CA GLY A 27 -6.46 -14.25 -3.95
C GLY A 27 -6.87 -14.92 -2.64
N TYR A 28 -6.20 -16.01 -2.26
CA TYR A 28 -6.40 -16.61 -0.94
C TYR A 28 -5.92 -15.67 0.17
N GLN A 29 -4.74 -15.07 0.04
CA GLN A 29 -4.22 -14.12 1.00
C GLN A 29 -5.15 -12.89 1.14
N VAL A 30 -5.60 -12.32 0.03
CA VAL A 30 -6.50 -11.15 0.01
C VAL A 30 -7.81 -11.45 0.72
N SER A 31 -8.41 -12.62 0.49
CA SER A 31 -9.64 -13.04 1.18
C SER A 31 -9.54 -13.12 2.71
N LEU A 32 -8.32 -13.22 3.25
CA LEU A 32 -8.06 -13.30 4.70
C LEU A 32 -7.58 -11.98 5.31
N SER A 33 -7.45 -10.93 4.50
CA SER A 33 -6.58 -9.79 4.84
C SER A 33 -7.29 -8.48 5.13
N ASP A 34 -8.61 -8.44 4.98
CA ASP A 34 -9.38 -7.21 5.20
C ASP A 34 -9.17 -6.63 6.60
N GLY A 35 -9.13 -7.49 7.62
CA GLY A 35 -8.87 -7.07 9.00
C GLY A 35 -7.52 -6.36 9.12
N PHE A 36 -6.45 -7.03 8.68
CA PHE A 36 -5.10 -6.48 8.72
C PHE A 36 -4.95 -5.19 7.92
N TYR A 37 -5.32 -5.15 6.64
CA TYR A 37 -5.11 -3.97 5.80
C TYR A 37 -5.95 -2.78 6.25
N ASN A 38 -7.19 -3.02 6.70
CA ASN A 38 -8.03 -1.96 7.24
C ASN A 38 -7.40 -1.35 8.49
N LYS A 39 -7.02 -2.18 9.46
CA LYS A 39 -6.42 -1.72 10.72
C LYS A 39 -5.07 -1.04 10.48
N TYR A 40 -4.20 -1.60 9.64
CA TYR A 40 -2.91 -0.99 9.34
C TYR A 40 -3.06 0.35 8.60
N THR A 41 -4.02 0.47 7.68
CA THR A 41 -4.29 1.73 6.98
C THR A 41 -4.77 2.83 7.94
N LYS A 42 -5.49 2.46 9.01
CA LYS A 42 -5.90 3.40 10.06
C LYS A 42 -4.74 3.95 10.89
N LEU A 43 -3.65 3.19 11.07
CA LEU A 43 -2.42 3.70 11.72
C LEU A 43 -1.76 4.85 10.92
N TRP A 44 -2.20 5.09 9.69
CA TRP A 44 -1.76 6.20 8.84
C TRP A 44 -2.82 7.31 8.71
N ASP A 45 -3.88 7.27 9.52
CA ASP A 45 -5.04 8.15 9.44
C ASP A 45 -5.73 8.12 8.07
N LYS A 46 -5.70 6.95 7.39
CA LYS A 46 -6.33 6.72 6.09
C LYS A 46 -7.45 5.69 6.19
N THR A 47 -8.31 5.66 5.17
CA THR A 47 -9.40 4.68 5.06
C THR A 47 -9.04 3.64 4.02
N TYR A 48 -9.19 2.36 4.37
CA TYR A 48 -9.07 1.26 3.40
C TYR A 48 -10.30 1.23 2.50
N SER A 49 -10.16 1.79 1.29
CA SER A 49 -11.21 1.88 0.27
C SER A 49 -10.66 1.54 -1.11
N PHE A 50 -11.57 1.30 -2.06
CA PHE A 50 -11.21 0.99 -3.45
C PHE A 50 -10.35 2.09 -4.08
N ASP A 51 -10.78 3.35 -3.91
CA ASP A 51 -10.06 4.51 -4.45
C ASP A 51 -8.67 4.62 -3.84
N PHE A 52 -8.56 4.44 -2.52
CA PHE A 52 -7.29 4.53 -1.81
C PHE A 52 -6.32 3.41 -2.24
N VAL A 53 -6.79 2.16 -2.38
CA VAL A 53 -5.97 1.05 -2.89
C VAL A 53 -5.50 1.34 -4.32
N THR A 54 -6.37 1.93 -5.14
CA THR A 54 -6.07 2.28 -6.53
C THR A 54 -5.03 3.40 -6.64
N GLU A 55 -5.09 4.40 -5.76
CA GLU A 55 -4.15 5.53 -5.72
C GLU A 55 -2.80 5.12 -5.10
N HIS A 56 -2.82 4.25 -4.09
CA HIS A 56 -1.64 3.86 -3.30
C HIS A 56 -1.21 2.41 -3.54
N ARG A 57 -1.24 1.94 -4.80
CA ARG A 57 -0.87 0.55 -5.13
C ARG A 57 0.52 0.15 -4.62
N SER A 58 1.51 1.06 -4.67
CA SER A 58 2.87 0.80 -4.20
C SER A 58 2.91 0.53 -2.69
N PHE A 59 2.09 1.22 -1.91
CA PHE A 59 1.97 1.02 -0.47
C PHE A 59 1.57 -0.42 -0.16
N TYR A 60 0.43 -0.89 -0.70
CA TYR A 60 -0.04 -2.26 -0.47
C TYR A 60 0.90 -3.31 -1.05
N THR A 61 1.53 -3.03 -2.20
CA THR A 61 2.51 -3.94 -2.78
C THR A 61 3.71 -4.15 -1.86
N GLN A 62 4.30 -3.06 -1.36
CA GLN A 62 5.48 -3.13 -0.49
C GLN A 62 5.15 -3.73 0.88
N LEU A 63 4.03 -3.30 1.48
CA LEU A 63 3.54 -3.83 2.74
C LEU A 63 3.34 -5.34 2.66
N THR A 64 2.62 -5.82 1.65
CA THR A 64 2.33 -7.25 1.49
C THR A 64 3.58 -8.06 1.20
N LYS A 65 4.43 -7.57 0.29
CA LYS A 65 5.68 -8.24 -0.03
C LYS A 65 6.51 -8.43 1.24
N ARG A 66 6.69 -7.36 2.02
CA ARG A 66 7.55 -7.41 3.21
C ARG A 66 6.93 -8.24 4.34
N CYS A 67 5.69 -7.95 4.70
CA CYS A 67 5.05 -8.53 5.87
C CYS A 67 4.68 -10.00 5.68
N VAL A 68 4.42 -10.41 4.44
CA VAL A 68 3.95 -11.77 4.14
C VAL A 68 5.03 -12.56 3.44
N TYR A 69 5.45 -12.13 2.25
CA TYR A 69 6.23 -13.00 1.37
C TYR A 69 7.72 -13.05 1.70
N ASP A 70 8.34 -11.94 2.11
CA ASP A 70 9.73 -11.95 2.57
C ASP A 70 9.85 -12.76 3.87
N VAL A 71 8.93 -12.57 4.83
CA VAL A 71 8.88 -13.36 6.08
C VAL A 71 8.71 -14.86 5.81
N LEU A 72 7.77 -15.22 4.94
CA LEU A 72 7.51 -16.61 4.60
C LEU A 72 8.63 -17.23 3.75
N GLY A 73 9.26 -16.45 2.88
CA GLY A 73 10.39 -16.86 2.06
C GLY A 73 11.66 -17.14 2.87
N ASP A 74 11.93 -16.32 3.90
CA ASP A 74 13.08 -16.52 4.79
C ASP A 74 12.86 -17.71 5.75
N SER A 75 11.61 -17.96 6.15
CA SER A 75 11.28 -19.03 7.11
C SER A 75 11.00 -20.39 6.46
N GLN A 76 10.59 -20.46 5.19
CA GLN A 76 10.17 -21.71 4.53
C GLN A 76 10.58 -21.79 3.05
N LYS A 77 11.00 -22.98 2.60
CA LYS A 77 11.32 -23.26 1.18
C LYS A 77 10.11 -23.18 0.24
N LYS A 78 8.89 -23.31 0.76
CA LYS A 78 7.65 -23.30 -0.03
C LYS A 78 6.53 -22.62 0.74
N ILE A 79 5.95 -21.59 0.14
CA ILE A 79 4.81 -20.87 0.68
C ILE A 79 3.54 -21.70 0.41
N ASP A 80 2.79 -22.01 1.46
CA ASP A 80 1.49 -22.69 1.38
C ASP A 80 0.36 -21.85 2.01
N ARG A 81 -0.89 -22.28 1.81
CA ARG A 81 -2.07 -21.59 2.35
C ARG A 81 -2.05 -21.52 3.88
N LYS A 82 -1.54 -22.55 4.55
CA LYS A 82 -1.51 -22.63 6.02
C LYS A 82 -0.53 -21.61 6.60
N ALA A 83 0.64 -21.46 5.99
CA ALA A 83 1.64 -20.48 6.35
C ALA A 83 1.13 -19.06 6.14
N ILE A 84 0.44 -18.79 5.01
CA ILE A 84 -0.22 -17.50 4.76
C ILE A 84 -1.27 -17.20 5.84
N ALA A 85 -2.18 -18.14 6.12
CA ALA A 85 -3.23 -17.92 7.12
C ALA A 85 -2.65 -17.63 8.51
N LYS A 86 -1.60 -18.38 8.91
CA LYS A 86 -0.89 -18.14 10.17
C LYS A 86 -0.25 -16.75 10.19
N GLN A 87 0.44 -16.38 9.11
CA GLN A 87 1.11 -15.09 9.01
C GLN A 87 0.12 -13.92 9.04
N MET A 88 -1.02 -14.04 8.35
CA MET A 88 -2.06 -13.02 8.37
C MET A 88 -2.64 -12.83 9.78
N ALA A 89 -2.92 -13.92 10.50
CA ALA A 89 -3.40 -13.85 11.89
C ALA A 89 -2.37 -13.21 12.83
N GLU A 90 -1.08 -13.54 12.65
CA GLU A 90 0.00 -12.94 13.42
C GLU A 90 0.14 -11.43 13.14
N LEU A 91 0.05 -11.01 11.88
CA LEU A 91 0.07 -9.60 11.50
C LEU A 91 -1.12 -8.84 12.04
N GLU A 92 -2.32 -9.44 12.02
CA GLU A 92 -3.51 -8.83 12.59
C GLU A 92 -3.38 -8.62 14.11
N ALA A 93 -2.88 -9.63 14.84
CA ALA A 93 -2.60 -9.51 16.27
C ALA A 93 -1.53 -8.44 16.58
N LEU A 94 -0.50 -8.31 15.72
CA LEU A 94 0.51 -7.27 15.86
C LEU A 94 -0.06 -5.87 15.65
N VAL A 95 -0.93 -5.69 14.66
CA VAL A 95 -1.61 -4.41 14.42
C VAL A 95 -2.58 -4.09 15.57
N ASP A 96 -3.27 -5.08 16.13
CA ASP A 96 -4.20 -4.86 17.24
C ASP A 96 -3.53 -4.39 18.53
N ILE A 97 -2.26 -4.73 18.73
CA ILE A 97 -1.48 -4.31 19.90
C ILE A 97 -0.76 -2.97 19.65
N ALA A 98 -0.58 -2.58 18.39
CA ALA A 98 0.13 -1.35 18.04
C ALA A 98 -0.79 -0.13 18.12
N GLU A 99 -0.37 0.90 18.86
CA GLU A 99 -1.08 2.18 18.92
C GLU A 99 -0.67 3.11 17.79
N SER A 100 0.50 2.88 17.18
CA SER A 100 1.08 3.69 16.10
C SER A 100 1.76 2.85 15.02
N LYS A 101 1.98 3.46 13.85
CA LYS A 101 2.72 2.82 12.75
C LYS A 101 4.17 2.50 13.15
N GLU A 102 4.80 3.34 13.99
CA GLU A 102 6.14 3.14 14.50
C GLU A 102 6.22 1.96 15.47
N GLU A 103 5.22 1.80 16.35
CA GLU A 103 5.13 0.64 17.24
C GLU A 103 4.94 -0.66 16.48
N PHE A 104 4.05 -0.67 15.48
CA PHE A 104 3.88 -1.84 14.62
C PHE A 104 5.20 -2.23 13.95
N GLN A 105 5.94 -1.25 13.41
CA GLN A 105 7.26 -1.47 12.82
C GLN A 105 8.22 -2.08 13.85
N ASN A 106 8.29 -1.51 15.04
CA ASN A 106 9.16 -2.02 16.11
C ASN A 106 8.81 -3.47 16.49
N PHE A 107 7.53 -3.82 16.60
CA PHE A 107 7.12 -5.20 16.91
C PHE A 107 7.44 -6.16 15.76
N PHE A 108 7.22 -5.74 14.53
CA PHE A 108 7.54 -6.52 13.34
C PHE A 108 9.03 -6.81 13.24
N GLU A 109 9.88 -5.78 13.36
CA GLU A 109 11.33 -5.92 13.27
C GLU A 109 11.89 -6.82 14.38
N LYS A 110 11.39 -6.67 15.62
CA LYS A 110 11.79 -7.53 16.76
C LYS A 110 11.41 -8.99 16.54
N LYS A 111 10.24 -9.25 15.96
CA LYS A 111 9.72 -10.62 15.80
C LYS A 111 10.37 -11.36 14.63
N TYR A 112 10.50 -10.69 13.49
CA TYR A 112 10.96 -11.33 12.25
C TYR A 112 12.43 -11.04 11.92
N SER A 113 13.12 -10.20 12.69
CA SER A 113 14.50 -9.76 12.41
C SER A 113 14.69 -9.14 11.03
N LEU A 114 13.62 -8.56 10.48
CA LEU A 114 13.56 -8.01 9.14
C LEU A 114 13.28 -6.51 9.19
N LYS A 115 14.16 -5.71 8.59
CA LYS A 115 13.96 -4.25 8.49
C LYS A 115 12.66 -3.93 7.75
N PHE A 116 11.86 -3.03 8.31
CA PHE A 116 10.62 -2.58 7.69
C PHE A 116 10.92 -1.46 6.66
N PRO A 117 10.34 -1.50 5.45
CA PRO A 117 10.55 -0.45 4.45
C PRO A 117 9.87 0.85 4.88
N ASP A 118 10.48 1.98 4.52
CA ASP A 118 9.80 3.27 4.67
C ASP A 118 8.65 3.37 3.66
N LEU A 119 7.43 3.47 4.18
CA LEU A 119 6.20 3.57 3.39
C LEU A 119 5.73 5.03 3.22
N ASN A 120 6.42 6.02 3.80
CA ASN A 120 6.02 7.43 3.74
C ASN A 120 5.94 7.92 2.29
N ASP A 121 6.94 7.60 1.46
CA ASP A 121 6.95 7.97 0.03
C ASP A 121 5.83 7.28 -0.77
N CYS A 122 5.30 6.16 -0.29
CA CYS A 122 4.20 5.43 -0.93
C CYS A 122 2.82 6.01 -0.59
N ILE A 123 2.66 6.57 0.62
CA ILE A 123 1.42 7.22 1.05
C ILE A 123 1.41 8.68 0.63
N TYR A 124 2.47 9.42 0.95
CA TYR A 124 2.62 10.82 0.62
C TYR A 124 3.43 10.92 -0.67
N GLN A 125 2.77 10.67 -1.81
CA GLN A 125 3.39 10.94 -3.10
C GLN A 125 3.88 12.39 -3.07
N LYS A 126 5.20 12.59 -3.17
CA LYS A 126 5.77 13.93 -3.26
C LYS A 126 5.00 14.66 -4.37
N LYS A 127 4.51 15.86 -4.06
CA LYS A 127 3.96 16.75 -5.09
C LYS A 127 4.98 16.75 -6.22
N LYS A 128 4.57 16.33 -7.41
CA LYS A 128 5.41 16.47 -8.59
C LYS A 128 5.66 17.96 -8.77
N GLU A 129 6.79 18.44 -8.28
CA GLU A 129 7.26 19.75 -8.65
C GLU A 129 7.54 19.68 -10.15
N LEU A 130 6.85 20.52 -10.91
CA LEU A 130 7.11 20.67 -12.34
C LEU A 130 8.61 20.98 -12.50
N SER A 131 9.27 20.31 -13.45
CA SER A 131 10.64 20.69 -13.79
C SER A 131 10.66 22.15 -14.25
N ASP A 132 11.83 22.80 -14.19
CA ASP A 132 11.92 24.18 -14.67
C ASP A 132 11.55 24.33 -16.16
N PHE A 133 11.75 23.27 -16.94
CA PHE A 133 11.26 23.19 -18.31
C PHE A 133 9.73 23.16 -18.35
N ASP A 134 9.08 22.29 -17.57
CA ASP A 134 7.63 22.15 -17.55
C ASP A 134 6.94 23.42 -17.01
N LYS A 135 7.55 24.10 -16.03
CA LYS A 135 7.10 25.42 -15.55
C LYS A 135 7.11 26.44 -16.68
N LYS A 136 8.19 26.54 -17.43
CA LYS A 136 8.32 27.47 -18.58
C LYS A 136 7.31 27.13 -19.67
N LEU A 137 7.11 25.85 -19.98
CA LEU A 137 6.12 25.40 -20.95
C LEU A 137 4.69 25.75 -20.50
N TRP A 138 4.37 25.51 -19.23
CA TRP A 138 3.07 25.85 -18.65
C TRP A 138 2.80 27.36 -18.73
N ILE A 139 3.78 28.21 -18.40
CA ILE A 139 3.69 29.66 -18.54
C ILE A 139 3.41 30.05 -20.00
N ALA A 140 4.16 29.49 -20.96
CA ALA A 140 4.00 29.80 -22.37
C ALA A 140 2.61 29.40 -22.90
N MET A 141 2.09 28.23 -22.49
CA MET A 141 0.77 27.75 -22.89
C MET A 141 -0.38 28.61 -22.34
N HIS A 142 -0.20 29.22 -21.16
CA HIS A 142 -1.24 30.03 -20.51
C HIS A 142 -1.01 31.53 -20.66
N TYR A 143 -0.01 31.93 -21.44
CA TYR A 143 0.27 33.34 -21.73
C TYR A 143 -0.87 33.92 -22.58
N ASN A 144 -1.54 34.95 -22.06
CA ASN A 144 -2.57 35.69 -22.77
C ASN A 144 -2.12 37.14 -22.97
N PRO A 145 -1.65 37.52 -24.17
CA PRO A 145 -1.10 38.85 -24.41
C PRO A 145 -2.13 39.98 -24.27
N ARG A 146 -3.45 39.69 -24.32
CA ARG A 146 -4.51 40.70 -24.19
C ARG A 146 -4.80 41.14 -22.75
N LYS A 147 -4.14 40.53 -21.75
CA LYS A 147 -4.24 40.96 -20.34
C LYS A 147 -3.17 41.98 -19.94
N ASP A 148 -2.12 42.14 -20.75
CA ASP A 148 -0.99 43.03 -20.44
C ASP A 148 -1.20 44.45 -21.02
N GLU A 149 -2.27 44.68 -21.79
CA GLU A 149 -2.61 45.98 -22.41
C GLU A 149 -3.67 46.78 -21.61
N GLY A 150 -3.62 46.70 -20.27
CA GLY A 150 -4.60 47.32 -19.38
C GLY A 150 -3.97 48.12 -18.23
N GLU A 151 -3.23 49.18 -18.56
CA GLU A 151 -3.04 50.38 -17.73
C GLU A 151 -3.31 51.64 -18.56
#